data_AF-A0A3B5MAR5-F1
#
_entry.id   AF-A0A3B5MAR5-F1
#
_cell.length_a   1.000
_cell.length_b   1.000
_cell.length_c   1.000
_cell.angle_alpha   90.00
_cell.angle_beta   90.00
_cell.angle_gamma   90.00
#
_symmetry.space_group_name_H-M   'P 1'
#
loop_
_entity.id
_entity.type
_entity.pdbx_description
1 polymer ?
#
loop_
_entity_poly.entity_id
_entity_poly.type
_entity_poly.pdbx_seq_one_letter_code
_entity_poly.pdbx_strand_id
1 'polypeptide(L)'
;MSEGHQLENANPVIFQRSGDRMVTASEEDEDVHDPIDDREIFLIRSINDPEHPLSLEELNVVELDRQVNDTESTARVEFTPTIPHCSMATLIGLSIKVKLLRSLPDRFKIDVHITPGTHASEEANKQLADKERVAAALENSSLLEVVNQCLS
;
A
#
# COMPACT_ATOMS: atom_id res chain seq x y z
N MET A 1 -6.53 -21.42 35.98
CA MET A 1 -5.65 -20.36 35.44
C MET A 1 -6.45 -19.71 34.34
N SER A 2 -6.90 -18.47 34.54
CA SER A 2 -7.76 -17.74 33.63
C SER A 2 -6.94 -17.27 32.42
N GLU A 3 -7.15 -17.89 31.27
CA GLU A 3 -6.70 -17.38 29.97
C GLU A 3 -7.28 -15.99 29.78
N GLY A 4 -6.42 -14.97 29.80
CA GLY A 4 -6.82 -13.60 29.55
C GLY A 4 -7.32 -13.50 28.11
N HIS A 5 -8.61 -13.22 27.94
CA HIS A 5 -9.17 -12.77 26.68
C HIS A 5 -8.40 -11.51 26.26
N GLN A 6 -7.50 -11.65 25.29
CA GLN A 6 -6.82 -10.53 24.67
C GLN A 6 -7.90 -9.75 23.92
N LEU A 7 -8.17 -8.53 24.38
CA LEU A 7 -9.21 -7.68 23.81
C LEU A 7 -8.91 -7.48 22.32
N GLU A 8 -9.80 -8.00 21.46
CA GLU A 8 -9.66 -7.97 19.99
C GLU A 8 -9.73 -6.54 19.42
N ASN A 9 -10.09 -5.55 20.25
CA ASN A 9 -10.26 -4.14 19.89
C ASN A 9 -9.32 -3.22 20.69
N ALA A 10 -8.01 -3.49 20.67
CA ALA A 10 -7.04 -2.52 21.15
C ALA A 10 -6.91 -1.37 20.12
N ASN A 11 -6.82 -0.12 20.58
CA ASN A 11 -6.48 0.99 19.69
C ASN A 11 -5.18 0.68 18.95
N PRO A 12 -5.09 0.98 17.64
CA PRO A 12 -3.88 0.73 16.88
C PRO A 12 -2.70 1.51 17.48
N VAL A 13 -1.52 0.90 17.45
CA VAL A 13 -0.27 1.58 17.81
C VAL A 13 0.01 2.60 16.72
N ILE A 14 0.13 3.88 17.10
CA ILE A 14 0.39 4.97 16.16
C ILE A 14 1.89 5.22 16.08
N PHE A 15 2.42 5.19 14.86
CA PHE A 15 3.81 5.44 14.53
C PHE A 15 4.01 6.88 14.06
N GLN A 16 5.22 7.40 14.30
CA GLN A 16 5.58 8.74 13.86
C GLN A 16 5.79 8.74 12.34
N ARG A 17 5.08 9.62 11.63
CA ARG A 17 5.28 9.82 10.19
C ARG A 17 6.72 10.26 9.89
N SER A 18 7.25 9.77 8.78
CA SER A 18 8.51 10.27 8.20
C SER A 18 8.38 11.76 7.85
N GLY A 19 9.48 12.50 7.82
CA GLY A 19 9.46 13.89 7.37
C GLY A 19 9.06 14.05 5.90
N ASP A 20 9.02 15.30 5.44
CA ASP A 20 8.87 15.61 4.01
C ASP A 20 10.07 15.08 3.22
N ARG A 21 9.82 14.60 1.99
CA ARG A 21 10.88 14.18 1.07
C ARG A 21 11.76 15.39 0.75
N MET A 22 13.05 15.27 1.01
CA MET A 22 14.03 16.27 0.60
C MET A 22 14.26 16.14 -0.91
N VAL A 23 14.09 17.25 -1.63
CA VAL A 23 14.46 17.36 -3.03
C VAL A 23 15.98 17.45 -3.13
N THR A 24 16.56 16.65 -4.01
CA THR A 24 18.00 16.61 -4.28
C THR A 24 18.34 17.53 -5.44
N ALA A 25 19.56 18.07 -5.46
CA ALA A 25 19.99 18.99 -6.52
C ALA A 25 19.95 18.36 -7.92
N SER A 26 20.08 17.03 -8.02
CA SER A 26 19.94 16.30 -9.28
C SER A 26 18.50 16.16 -9.77
N GLU A 27 17.52 16.16 -8.86
CA GLU A 27 16.08 16.15 -9.23
C GLU A 27 15.63 17.53 -9.76
N GLU A 28 16.37 18.60 -9.44
CA GLU A 28 16.12 19.96 -9.98
C GLU A 28 16.84 20.23 -11.31
N ASP A 29 17.70 19.33 -11.75
CA ASP A 29 18.47 19.47 -12.99
C ASP A 29 17.70 18.88 -14.17
N GLU A 30 17.10 19.74 -15.01
CA GLU A 30 16.30 19.32 -16.17
C GLU A 30 17.10 18.55 -17.24
N ASP A 31 18.44 18.66 -17.24
CA ASP A 31 19.32 17.94 -18.17
C ASP A 31 19.63 16.50 -17.69
N VAL A 32 19.24 16.16 -16.46
CA VAL A 32 19.44 14.84 -15.86
C VAL A 32 18.12 14.08 -15.82
N HIS A 33 18.15 12.82 -16.26
CA HIS A 33 17.00 11.95 -16.11
C HIS A 33 16.81 11.57 -14.63
N ASP A 34 15.67 11.94 -14.06
CA ASP A 34 15.23 11.54 -12.73
C ASP A 34 14.46 10.20 -12.79
N PRO A 35 15.05 9.08 -12.31
CA PRO A 35 14.38 7.78 -12.32
C PRO A 35 13.40 7.65 -11.15
N ILE A 36 12.31 6.92 -11.38
CA ILE A 36 11.34 6.63 -10.30
C ILE A 36 11.99 5.74 -9.25
N ASP A 37 12.03 6.21 -8.01
CA ASP A 37 12.69 5.54 -6.89
C ASP A 37 11.72 5.07 -5.80
N ASP A 38 12.28 4.46 -4.75
CA ASP A 38 11.56 3.98 -3.57
C ASP A 38 10.86 5.11 -2.80
N ARG A 39 11.43 6.32 -2.79
CA ARG A 39 10.85 7.50 -2.14
C ARG A 39 9.61 8.00 -2.89
N GLU A 40 9.59 7.86 -4.22
CA GLU A 40 8.41 8.17 -5.03
C GLU A 40 7.28 7.19 -4.81
N ILE A 41 7.57 5.89 -4.85
CA ILE A 41 6.57 4.85 -4.60
C ILE A 41 5.98 4.97 -3.19
N PHE A 42 6.75 5.49 -2.23
CA PHE A 42 6.28 5.76 -0.88
C PHE A 42 5.18 6.86 -0.80
N LEU A 43 4.72 7.42 -1.92
CA LEU A 43 3.46 8.17 -2.00
C LEU A 43 2.23 7.40 -1.44
N ILE A 44 2.32 6.07 -1.35
CA ILE A 44 1.28 5.20 -0.76
C ILE A 44 1.15 5.39 0.76
N ARG A 45 2.13 6.03 1.42
CA ARG A 45 2.12 6.33 2.87
C ARG A 45 0.91 7.12 3.35
N SER A 46 0.34 7.93 2.45
CA SER A 46 -0.79 8.83 2.74
C SER A 46 -2.15 8.19 2.51
N ILE A 47 -2.21 6.94 2.02
CA ILE A 47 -3.47 6.21 1.89
C ILE A 47 -4.07 6.06 3.28
N ASN A 48 -5.36 6.33 3.42
CA ASN A 48 -6.09 6.16 4.68
C ASN A 48 -6.51 4.71 4.85
N ASP A 49 -6.47 4.23 6.08
CA ASP A 49 -7.03 2.95 6.45
C ASP A 49 -8.57 2.96 6.32
N PRO A 50 -9.20 1.89 5.80
CA PRO A 50 -10.65 1.85 5.64
C PRO A 50 -11.43 1.78 6.97
N GLU A 51 -10.79 1.38 8.08
CA GLU A 51 -11.41 1.21 9.39
C GLU A 51 -11.04 2.32 10.38
N HIS A 52 -9.88 2.95 10.19
CA HIS A 52 -9.35 3.98 11.09
C HIS A 52 -9.04 5.30 10.38
N PRO A 53 -9.23 6.47 11.05
CA PRO A 53 -8.88 7.78 10.50
C PRO A 53 -7.35 8.03 10.59
N LEU A 54 -6.55 7.06 10.17
CA LEU A 54 -5.08 7.04 10.22
C LEU A 54 -4.54 6.60 8.86
N SER A 55 -3.34 7.07 8.50
CA SER A 55 -2.71 6.65 7.26
C SER A 55 -2.00 5.29 7.41
N LEU A 56 -1.75 4.62 6.28
CA LEU A 56 -1.05 3.33 6.28
C LEU A 56 0.35 3.42 6.91
N GLU A 57 1.03 4.57 6.79
CA GLU A 57 2.31 4.79 7.48
C GLU A 57 2.14 4.95 8.99
N GLU A 58 1.12 5.68 9.46
CA GLU A 58 0.86 5.83 10.91
C GLU A 58 0.53 4.51 11.58
N LEU A 59 0.09 3.53 10.80
CA LEU A 59 -0.23 2.18 11.26
C LEU A 59 0.89 1.18 11.00
N ASN A 60 2.02 1.62 10.44
CA ASN A 60 3.14 0.77 9.99
C ASN A 60 2.69 -0.37 9.05
N VAL A 61 1.67 -0.09 8.24
CA VAL A 61 1.14 -1.02 7.23
C VAL A 61 2.02 -1.03 5.99
N VAL A 62 2.56 0.13 5.63
CA VAL A 62 3.53 0.27 4.53
C VAL A 62 4.82 0.85 5.07
N GLU A 63 5.94 0.30 4.62
CA GLU A 63 7.28 0.82 4.89
C GLU A 63 7.92 1.23 3.56
N LEU A 64 9.04 1.96 3.63
CA LEU A 64 9.78 2.37 2.45
C LEU A 64 10.43 1.12 1.82
N ASP A 65 9.75 0.54 0.83
CA ASP A 65 10.16 -0.69 0.17
C ASP A 65 11.18 -0.40 -0.93
N ARG A 66 12.32 -1.11 -0.90
CA ARG A 66 13.45 -0.91 -1.82
C ARG A 66 13.35 -1.71 -3.11
N GLN A 67 12.14 -2.14 -3.47
CA GLN A 67 11.89 -3.04 -4.60
C GLN A 67 11.31 -2.31 -5.82
N VAL A 68 11.93 -1.18 -6.17
CA VAL A 68 11.56 -0.37 -7.33
C VAL A 68 12.71 -0.37 -8.32
N ASN A 69 12.42 -0.69 -9.58
CA ASN A 69 13.39 -0.65 -10.66
C ASN A 69 12.76 0.04 -11.88
N ASP A 70 13.14 1.29 -12.09
CA ASP A 70 12.65 2.10 -13.21
C ASP A 70 13.07 1.54 -14.59
N THR A 71 14.28 0.99 -14.68
CA THR A 71 14.83 0.45 -15.94
C THR A 71 14.05 -0.79 -16.40
N GLU A 72 13.70 -1.67 -15.47
CA GLU A 72 12.86 -2.85 -15.73
C GLU A 72 11.36 -2.53 -15.70
N SER A 73 11.02 -1.31 -15.30
CA SER A 73 9.64 -0.86 -15.07
C SER A 73 8.89 -1.81 -14.14
N THR A 74 9.50 -2.13 -13.00
CA THR A 74 8.91 -2.99 -11.96
C THR A 74 8.84 -2.24 -10.64
N ALA A 75 7.71 -2.37 -9.96
CA ALA A 75 7.51 -1.85 -8.61
C ALA A 75 6.82 -2.94 -7.79
N ARG A 76 7.54 -3.47 -6.81
CA ARG A 76 6.99 -4.41 -5.84
C ARG A 76 6.80 -3.70 -4.51
N VAL A 77 5.64 -3.93 -3.90
CA VAL A 77 5.27 -3.34 -2.62
C VAL A 77 4.79 -4.44 -1.70
N GLU A 78 5.43 -4.54 -0.54
CA GLU A 78 4.97 -5.36 0.57
C GLU A 78 4.24 -4.50 1.61
N PHE A 79 3.11 -5.01 2.11
CA PHE A 79 2.35 -4.35 3.18
C PHE A 79 1.95 -5.34 4.26
N THR A 80 1.88 -4.85 5.50
CA THR A 80 1.59 -5.65 6.69
C THR A 80 0.25 -5.21 7.27
N PRO A 81 -0.84 -6.01 7.14
CA PRO A 81 -2.11 -5.69 7.76
C PRO A 81 -1.97 -5.48 9.27
N THR A 82 -2.77 -4.56 9.82
CA THR A 82 -2.73 -4.20 11.25
C THR A 82 -3.07 -5.35 12.19
N ILE A 83 -3.91 -6.29 11.72
CA ILE A 83 -4.30 -7.51 12.46
C ILE A 83 -4.23 -8.76 11.57
N PRO A 84 -3.87 -9.93 12.12
CA PRO A 84 -3.66 -11.17 11.36
C PRO A 84 -4.93 -11.79 10.76
N HIS A 85 -6.12 -11.30 11.14
CA HIS A 85 -7.42 -11.74 10.63
C HIS A 85 -8.19 -10.61 9.92
N CYS A 86 -7.48 -9.60 9.42
CA CYS A 86 -8.09 -8.44 8.79
C CYS A 86 -8.87 -8.83 7.53
N SER A 87 -10.19 -8.68 7.58
CA SER A 87 -11.05 -8.83 6.39
C SER A 87 -10.80 -7.76 5.32
N MET A 88 -10.11 -6.67 5.69
CA MET A 88 -9.81 -5.51 4.85
C MET A 88 -8.41 -5.54 4.21
N ALA A 89 -7.60 -6.58 4.44
CA ALA A 89 -6.28 -6.71 3.84
C ALA A 89 -6.33 -6.62 2.30
N THR A 90 -7.35 -7.23 1.68
CA THR A 90 -7.57 -7.13 0.22
C THR A 90 -7.93 -5.72 -0.22
N LEU A 91 -8.71 -4.96 0.56
CA LEU A 91 -9.06 -3.57 0.24
C LEU A 91 -7.87 -2.62 0.39
N ILE A 92 -7.05 -2.82 1.41
CA ILE A 92 -5.78 -2.08 1.59
C ILE A 92 -4.87 -2.32 0.38
N GLY A 93 -4.62 -3.60 0.04
CA GLY A 93 -3.81 -3.97 -1.12
C GLY A 93 -4.37 -3.44 -2.44
N LEU A 94 -5.71 -3.46 -2.62
CA LEU A 94 -6.37 -2.89 -3.79
C LEU A 94 -6.18 -1.37 -3.84
N SER A 95 -6.29 -0.67 -2.71
CA SER A 95 -6.09 0.78 -2.62
C SER A 95 -4.65 1.17 -2.98
N ILE A 96 -3.66 0.45 -2.44
CA ILE A 96 -2.24 0.61 -2.81
C ILE A 96 -2.07 0.42 -4.32
N LYS A 97 -2.61 -0.68 -4.87
CA LYS A 97 -2.49 -0.99 -6.30
C LYS A 97 -3.11 0.09 -7.18
N VAL A 98 -4.30 0.59 -6.84
CA VAL A 98 -4.98 1.66 -7.58
C VAL A 98 -4.22 2.98 -7.48
N LYS A 99 -3.68 3.33 -6.30
CA LYS A 99 -2.88 4.54 -6.13
C LYS A 99 -1.66 4.51 -7.05
N LEU A 100 -0.94 3.39 -7.08
CA LEU A 100 0.23 3.22 -7.94
C LEU A 100 -0.15 3.20 -9.42
N LEU A 101 -1.23 2.51 -9.80
CA LEU A 101 -1.73 2.51 -11.18
C LEU A 101 -2.11 3.91 -11.69
N ARG A 102 -2.58 4.79 -10.79
CA ARG A 102 -2.93 6.19 -11.13
C ARG A 102 -1.73 7.14 -11.13
N SER A 103 -0.67 6.81 -10.41
CA SER A 103 0.47 7.70 -10.17
C SER A 103 1.68 7.34 -11.03
N LEU A 104 1.84 6.06 -11.37
CA LEU A 104 2.95 5.57 -12.18
C LEU A 104 2.58 5.49 -13.65
N PRO A 105 3.57 5.61 -14.56
CA PRO A 105 3.32 5.42 -15.98
C PRO A 105 3.00 3.95 -16.31
N ASP A 106 2.15 3.73 -17.31
CA ASP A 106 1.62 2.42 -17.74
C ASP A 106 2.68 1.35 -18.04
N ARG A 107 3.95 1.74 -18.25
CA ARG A 107 5.08 0.80 -18.42
C ARG A 107 5.33 -0.04 -17.16
N PHE A 108 4.95 0.45 -15.99
CA PHE A 108 5.24 -0.20 -14.72
C PHE A 108 4.38 -1.43 -14.46
N LYS A 109 5.05 -2.53 -14.14
CA LYS A 109 4.45 -3.74 -13.60
C LYS A 109 4.41 -3.60 -12.08
N ILE A 110 3.21 -3.30 -11.58
CA ILE A 110 2.95 -3.12 -10.15
C ILE A 110 2.55 -4.45 -9.53
N ASP A 111 3.28 -4.84 -8.50
CA ASP A 111 3.08 -6.07 -7.76
C ASP A 111 2.90 -5.77 -6.27
N VAL A 112 1.76 -6.15 -5.70
CA VAL A 112 1.39 -5.79 -4.32
C VAL A 112 1.09 -7.06 -3.54
N HIS A 113 1.82 -7.26 -2.45
CA HIS A 113 1.79 -8.47 -1.65
C HIS A 113 1.69 -8.16 -0.16
N ILE A 114 0.97 -9.00 0.56
CA ILE A 114 1.05 -9.04 2.01
C ILE A 114 2.40 -9.62 2.41
N THR A 115 3.06 -8.98 3.37
CA THR A 115 4.32 -9.46 3.96
C THR A 115 4.17 -10.92 4.44
N PRO A 116 5.02 -11.86 3.99
CA PRO A 116 4.87 -13.28 4.30
C PRO A 116 4.79 -13.56 5.81
N GLY A 117 3.87 -14.43 6.22
CA GLY A 117 3.70 -14.82 7.63
C GLY A 117 3.04 -13.79 8.54
N THR A 118 2.56 -12.65 8.00
CA THR A 118 1.89 -11.60 8.79
C THR A 118 0.37 -11.70 8.80
N HIS A 119 -0.23 -12.48 7.90
CA HIS A 119 -1.68 -12.57 7.77
C HIS A 119 -2.14 -14.01 7.53
N ALA A 120 -3.27 -14.39 8.14
CA ALA A 120 -3.81 -15.75 8.04
C ALA A 120 -4.35 -16.10 6.65
N SER A 121 -4.64 -15.09 5.81
CA SER A 121 -5.13 -15.27 4.44
C SER A 121 -4.16 -14.67 3.43
N GLU A 122 -3.06 -15.37 3.16
CA GLU A 122 -2.16 -15.08 2.02
C GLU A 122 -2.86 -15.34 0.67
N GLU A 123 -4.06 -15.94 0.66
CA GLU A 123 -4.88 -16.07 -0.55
C GLU A 123 -5.24 -14.72 -1.17
N ALA A 124 -5.27 -13.64 -0.37
CA ALA A 124 -5.45 -12.28 -0.86
C ALA A 124 -4.37 -11.89 -1.90
N ASN A 125 -3.13 -12.38 -1.76
CA ASN A 125 -2.06 -12.13 -2.73
C ASN A 125 -2.42 -12.64 -4.12
N LYS A 126 -3.07 -13.81 -4.22
CA LYS A 126 -3.54 -14.35 -5.51
C LYS A 126 -4.62 -13.45 -6.13
N GLN A 127 -5.51 -12.90 -5.30
CA GLN A 127 -6.56 -12.00 -5.78
C GLN A 127 -5.98 -10.67 -6.27
N LEU A 128 -4.98 -10.14 -5.56
CA LEU A 128 -4.28 -8.91 -5.94
C LEU A 128 -3.42 -9.09 -7.19
N ALA A 129 -2.83 -10.27 -7.42
CA ALA A 129 -2.04 -10.57 -8.61
C ALA A 129 -2.90 -10.75 -9.87
N ASP A 130 -4.15 -11.16 -9.74
CA ASP A 130 -5.09 -11.36 -10.84
C ASP A 130 -5.61 -10.03 -11.41
N LYS A 131 -5.12 -9.66 -12.59
CA LYS A 131 -5.48 -8.41 -13.27
C LYS A 131 -6.96 -8.33 -13.66
N GLU A 132 -7.56 -9.45 -14.08
CA GLU A 132 -8.97 -9.46 -14.48
C GLU A 132 -9.87 -9.28 -13.25
N ARG A 133 -9.50 -9.92 -12.13
CA ARG A 133 -10.21 -9.76 -10.86
C ARG A 133 -10.08 -8.34 -10.30
N VAL A 134 -8.88 -7.75 -10.36
CA VAL A 134 -8.67 -6.34 -9.97
C VAL A 134 -9.49 -5.41 -10.85
N ALA A 135 -9.48 -5.59 -12.17
CA ALA A 135 -10.27 -4.78 -13.08
C ALA A 135 -11.77 -4.88 -12.77
N ALA A 136 -12.30 -6.10 -12.59
CA ALA A 136 -13.70 -6.30 -12.23
C ALA A 136 -14.07 -5.67 -10.87
N ALA A 137 -13.15 -5.67 -9.90
CA ALA A 137 -13.37 -4.99 -8.63
C ALA A 137 -13.48 -3.47 -8.79
N LEU A 138 -12.75 -2.87 -9.73
CA LEU A 138 -12.78 -1.43 -10.02
C LEU A 138 -14.00 -1.00 -10.85
N GLU A 139 -14.67 -1.93 -11.53
CA GLU A 139 -15.96 -1.68 -12.19
C GLU A 139 -17.13 -1.69 -11.20
N ASN A 140 -16.93 -2.22 -9.98
CA ASN A 140 -17.94 -2.18 -8.93
C ASN A 140 -17.94 -0.81 -8.23
N SER A 141 -18.98 -0.01 -8.46
CA SER A 141 -19.11 1.34 -7.93
C SER A 141 -18.94 1.43 -6.41
N SER A 142 -19.46 0.44 -5.65
CA SER A 142 -19.37 0.45 -4.19
C SER A 142 -17.94 0.21 -3.70
N LEU A 143 -17.22 -0.72 -4.33
CA LEU A 143 -15.80 -0.95 -4.02
C LEU A 143 -14.95 0.25 -4.44
N LEU A 144 -15.22 0.81 -5.62
CA LEU A 144 -14.51 1.96 -6.13
C LEU A 144 -14.69 3.22 -5.25
N GLU A 145 -15.88 3.42 -4.68
CA GLU A 145 -16.16 4.51 -3.74
C GLU A 145 -15.31 4.38 -2.48
N VAL A 146 -15.29 3.19 -1.85
CA VAL A 146 -14.47 2.91 -0.67
C VAL A 146 -12.98 3.09 -0.98
N VAL A 147 -12.51 2.56 -2.11
CA VAL A 147 -11.11 2.75 -2.54
C VAL A 147 -10.81 4.23 -2.70
N ASN A 148 -11.66 4.99 -3.39
CA ASN A 148 -11.44 6.44 -3.57
C ASN A 148 -11.41 7.19 -2.24
N GLN A 149 -12.22 6.78 -1.25
CA GLN A 149 -12.17 7.34 0.10
C GLN A 149 -10.82 7.08 0.77
N CYS A 150 -10.25 5.88 0.62
CA CYS A 150 -8.90 5.57 1.10
C CYS A 150 -7.82 6.41 0.39
N LEU A 151 -8.05 6.80 -0.87
CA LEU A 151 -7.09 7.57 -1.68
C LEU A 151 -7.22 9.11 -1.54
N SER A 152 -8.23 9.58 -0.79
CA SER A 152 -8.57 11.00 -0.63
C SER A 152 -7.65 11.74 0.33
#